data_AF-A0A2A5VDW4-F1
#
_entry.id   AF-A0A2A5VDW4-F1
#
_cell.length_a   1.000
_cell.length_b   1.000
_cell.length_c   1.000
_cell.angle_alpha   90.00
_cell.angle_beta   90.00
_cell.angle_gamma   90.00
#
_symmetry.space_group_name_H-M   'P 1'
#
loop_
_entity.id
_entity.type
_entity.pdbx_description
1 polymer ?
#
loop_
_entity_poly.entity_id
_entity_poly.type
_entity_poly.pdbx_seq_one_letter_code
_entity_poly.pdbx_strand_id
1 'polypeptide(L)'
;MKEYTVLDEFLAEYEDSVHTSEKKLLKITREAYPIGIPALIMKSSTDRLGSSAGYSFHLGTPDGLLRRLASWLITKNNGNHKLLLKFNEKLWKRHGREDVALSAILIANLDHASMKTNPWKIFRSCLRKKEPIDGLLLTIEELLRSGREMPTESLRKMWSKKRLVDGHLAILVTYNGMIRGIDPSLDMVSCLENINIPSNDSVITRIMSKISAIKP
;
A
#
# COMPACT_ATOMS: atom_id res chain seq x y z
N MET A 1 -14.88 -18.69 8.57
CA MET A 1 -15.09 -19.68 7.47
C MET A 1 -16.26 -19.25 6.59
N LYS A 2 -17.46 -19.04 7.13
CA LYS A 2 -18.65 -18.58 6.40
C LYS A 2 -18.46 -17.29 5.57
N GLU A 3 -17.71 -16.32 6.10
CA GLU A 3 -17.46 -15.03 5.44
C GLU A 3 -16.66 -15.18 4.13
N TYR A 4 -15.66 -16.06 4.11
CA TYR A 4 -14.88 -16.35 2.91
C TYR A 4 -15.72 -17.06 1.85
N THR A 5 -16.61 -17.95 2.27
CA THR A 5 -17.51 -18.68 1.36
C THR A 5 -18.42 -17.73 0.57
N VAL A 6 -19.02 -16.75 1.23
CA VAL A 6 -19.90 -15.77 0.55
C VAL A 6 -19.12 -14.91 -0.44
N LEU A 7 -17.88 -14.51 -0.09
CA LEU A 7 -17.01 -13.80 -1.02
C LEU A 7 -16.64 -14.68 -2.22
N ASP A 8 -16.28 -15.94 -1.99
CA ASP A 8 -15.94 -16.87 -3.06
C ASP A 8 -17.12 -17.15 -3.99
N GLU A 9 -18.34 -17.29 -3.46
CA GLU A 9 -19.57 -17.44 -4.23
C GLU A 9 -19.79 -16.23 -5.15
N PHE A 10 -19.70 -15.01 -4.60
CA PHE A 10 -19.78 -13.78 -5.40
C PHE A 10 -18.71 -13.73 -6.50
N LEU A 11 -17.47 -14.11 -6.18
CA LEU A 11 -16.37 -14.10 -7.14
C LEU A 11 -16.51 -15.19 -8.22
N ALA A 12 -17.24 -16.27 -7.93
CA ALA A 12 -17.52 -17.36 -8.87
C ALA A 12 -18.54 -16.96 -9.95
N GLU A 13 -19.35 -15.91 -9.73
CA GLU A 13 -20.27 -15.38 -10.74
C GLU A 13 -19.55 -14.71 -11.92
N TYR A 14 -18.26 -14.40 -11.78
CA TYR A 14 -17.48 -13.73 -12.81
C TYR A 14 -16.64 -14.72 -13.62
N GLU A 15 -16.83 -14.68 -14.95
CA GLU A 15 -16.00 -15.41 -15.91
C GLU A 15 -14.58 -14.82 -16.04
N ASP A 16 -13.64 -15.62 -16.55
CA ASP A 16 -12.24 -15.22 -16.74
C ASP A 16 -12.09 -13.97 -17.66
N SER A 17 -13.10 -13.65 -18.48
CA SER A 17 -13.13 -12.48 -19.35
C SER A 17 -13.08 -11.14 -18.58
N VAL A 18 -13.39 -11.09 -17.29
CA VAL A 18 -13.31 -9.86 -16.49
C VAL A 18 -11.89 -9.34 -16.32
N HIS A 19 -10.89 -10.22 -16.40
CA HIS A 19 -9.46 -9.87 -16.36
C HIS A 19 -8.91 -9.29 -17.66
N THR A 20 -9.79 -8.87 -18.58
CA THR A 20 -9.44 -8.10 -19.78
C THR A 20 -9.66 -6.60 -19.61
N SER A 21 -10.28 -6.16 -18.51
CA SER A 21 -10.63 -4.76 -18.30
C SER A 21 -10.38 -4.28 -16.86
N GLU A 22 -9.50 -3.29 -16.71
CA GLU A 22 -9.24 -2.68 -15.39
C GLU A 22 -10.50 -2.00 -14.84
N LYS A 23 -11.37 -1.47 -15.72
CA LYS A 23 -12.64 -0.85 -15.32
C LYS A 23 -13.61 -1.86 -14.71
N LYS A 24 -13.70 -3.06 -15.29
CA LYS A 24 -14.53 -4.14 -14.73
C LYS A 24 -13.99 -4.57 -13.37
N LEU A 25 -12.68 -4.78 -13.25
CA LEU A 25 -12.06 -5.14 -11.97
C LEU A 25 -12.28 -4.08 -10.88
N LEU A 26 -12.24 -2.80 -11.22
CA LEU A 26 -12.56 -1.72 -10.25
C LEU A 26 -13.99 -1.83 -9.73
N LYS A 27 -14.96 -2.13 -10.60
CA LYS A 27 -16.35 -2.30 -10.21
C LYS A 27 -16.50 -3.51 -9.28
N ILE A 28 -15.99 -4.67 -9.71
CA ILE A 28 -16.07 -5.94 -8.97
C ILE A 28 -15.44 -5.80 -7.59
N THR A 29 -14.23 -5.28 -7.49
CA THR A 29 -13.56 -5.11 -6.19
C THR A 29 -14.31 -4.16 -5.25
N ARG A 30 -14.96 -3.13 -5.79
CA ARG A 30 -15.75 -2.20 -4.96
C ARG A 30 -17.02 -2.82 -4.40
N GLU A 31 -17.62 -3.73 -5.16
CA GLU A 31 -18.78 -4.54 -4.76
C GLU A 31 -18.37 -5.67 -3.81
N ALA A 32 -17.16 -6.23 -3.97
CA ALA A 32 -16.61 -7.28 -3.11
C ALA A 32 -16.27 -6.80 -1.70
N TYR A 33 -15.81 -5.56 -1.52
CA TYR A 33 -15.36 -5.05 -0.22
C TYR A 33 -16.36 -5.25 0.94
N PRO A 34 -17.65 -4.91 0.81
CA PRO A 34 -18.61 -5.13 1.90
C PRO A 34 -19.02 -6.59 2.11
N ILE A 35 -18.67 -7.51 1.21
CA ILE A 35 -19.12 -8.90 1.26
C ILE A 35 -18.36 -9.65 2.37
N GLY A 36 -19.12 -10.38 3.19
CA GLY A 36 -18.56 -11.13 4.32
C GLY A 36 -18.14 -10.25 5.50
N ILE A 37 -18.43 -8.94 5.50
CA ILE A 37 -18.20 -8.09 6.67
C ILE A 37 -19.23 -8.46 7.77
N PRO A 38 -18.79 -8.81 8.99
CA PRO A 38 -19.70 -9.02 10.12
C PRO A 38 -20.58 -7.79 10.38
N ALA A 39 -21.86 -8.00 10.64
CA ALA A 39 -22.85 -6.94 10.85
C ALA A 39 -22.48 -5.93 11.98
N LEU A 40 -21.61 -6.33 12.91
CA LEU A 40 -21.12 -5.50 14.02
C LEU A 40 -20.08 -4.43 13.63
N ILE A 41 -19.54 -4.46 12.41
CA ILE A 41 -18.58 -3.46 11.88
C ILE A 41 -19.29 -2.32 11.13
N MET A 42 -20.60 -2.44 10.86
CA MET A 42 -21.34 -1.50 10.02
C MET A 42 -21.99 -0.36 10.83
N LYS A 43 -21.46 0.87 10.66
CA LYS A 43 -22.16 2.03 10.02
C LYS A 43 -21.91 3.45 10.58
N SER A 44 -21.24 3.69 11.71
CA SER A 44 -21.08 5.09 12.20
C SER A 44 -19.65 5.55 12.46
N SER A 45 -18.75 4.67 12.89
CA SER A 45 -17.37 5.04 13.26
C SER A 45 -16.41 5.02 12.06
N THR A 46 -16.61 4.07 11.14
CA THR A 46 -15.74 3.79 9.98
C THR A 46 -15.76 4.92 8.95
N ASP A 47 -16.93 5.51 8.69
CA ASP A 47 -17.11 6.64 7.75
C ASP A 47 -16.47 7.94 8.27
N ARG A 48 -16.56 8.22 9.59
CA ARG A 48 -15.97 9.44 10.17
C ARG A 48 -14.44 9.39 10.26
N LEU A 49 -13.85 8.21 10.40
CA LEU A 49 -12.39 8.00 10.43
C LEU A 49 -11.76 8.01 9.02
N GLY A 50 -12.47 7.55 7.98
CA GLY A 50 -11.95 7.52 6.62
C GLY A 50 -11.73 8.91 6.00
N SER A 51 -12.71 9.80 6.10
CA SER A 51 -12.61 11.15 5.52
C SER A 51 -11.61 12.05 6.24
N SER A 52 -11.45 11.88 7.56
CA SER A 52 -10.48 12.63 8.36
C SER A 52 -9.02 12.18 8.11
N ALA A 53 -8.82 10.93 7.67
CA ALA A 53 -7.50 10.39 7.32
C ALA A 53 -7.06 10.69 5.87
N GLY A 54 -7.96 11.15 4.98
CA GLY A 54 -7.65 11.45 3.57
C GLY A 54 -7.98 10.34 2.58
N TYR A 55 -8.76 9.33 3.00
CA TYR A 55 -9.33 8.29 2.14
C TYR A 55 -10.66 8.75 1.51
N SER A 56 -10.97 8.23 0.32
CA SER A 56 -12.24 8.52 -0.38
C SER A 56 -13.41 7.69 0.15
N PHE A 57 -13.13 6.53 0.75
CA PHE A 57 -14.08 5.69 1.46
C PHE A 57 -13.37 4.73 2.43
N HIS A 58 -14.11 4.19 3.40
CA HIS A 58 -13.68 3.10 4.25
C HIS A 58 -14.89 2.21 4.59
N LEU A 59 -14.85 0.94 4.20
CA LEU A 59 -15.99 0.01 4.30
C LEU A 59 -15.84 -1.02 5.41
N GLY A 60 -14.63 -1.15 5.97
CA GLY A 60 -14.37 -2.04 7.10
C GLY A 60 -14.00 -3.47 6.69
N THR A 61 -13.55 -3.69 5.45
CA THR A 61 -13.19 -5.03 4.97
C THR A 61 -12.01 -5.59 5.78
N PRO A 62 -12.18 -6.75 6.44
CA PRO A 62 -11.09 -7.44 7.14
C PRO A 62 -9.92 -7.80 6.20
N ASP A 63 -8.70 -7.76 6.73
CA ASP A 63 -7.46 -8.08 5.98
C ASP A 63 -7.52 -9.46 5.31
N GLY A 64 -8.05 -10.46 6.01
CA GLY A 64 -8.21 -11.81 5.45
C GLY A 64 -9.06 -11.83 4.17
N LEU A 65 -10.17 -11.09 4.13
CA LEU A 65 -11.03 -11.00 2.94
C LEU A 65 -10.34 -10.23 1.80
N LEU A 66 -9.57 -9.18 2.12
CA LEU A 66 -8.74 -8.49 1.12
C LEU A 66 -7.67 -9.40 0.52
N ARG A 67 -7.02 -10.24 1.33
CA ARG A 67 -6.04 -11.25 0.86
C ARG A 67 -6.72 -12.31 -0.01
N ARG A 68 -7.93 -12.76 0.36
CA ARG A 68 -8.71 -13.70 -0.46
C ARG A 68 -9.03 -13.10 -1.83
N LEU A 69 -9.50 -11.86 -1.86
CA LEU A 69 -9.76 -11.11 -3.09
C LEU A 69 -8.50 -10.92 -3.93
N ALA A 70 -7.37 -10.56 -3.32
CA ALA A 70 -6.09 -10.45 -4.01
C ALA A 70 -5.64 -11.78 -4.62
N SER A 71 -5.81 -12.90 -3.89
CA SER A 71 -5.51 -14.24 -4.38
C SER A 71 -6.35 -14.59 -5.61
N TRP A 72 -7.66 -14.30 -5.59
CA TRP A 72 -8.53 -14.50 -6.74
C TRP A 72 -8.07 -13.65 -7.93
N LEU A 73 -7.79 -12.36 -7.73
CA LEU A 73 -7.31 -11.46 -8.78
C LEU A 73 -6.01 -11.96 -9.42
N ILE A 74 -5.04 -12.42 -8.63
CA ILE A 74 -3.76 -12.90 -9.14
C ILE A 74 -3.95 -14.22 -9.90
N THR A 75 -4.73 -15.15 -9.34
CA THR A 75 -4.94 -16.49 -9.90
C THR A 75 -5.69 -16.44 -11.22
N LYS A 76 -6.77 -15.65 -11.29
CA LYS A 76 -7.66 -15.59 -12.45
C LYS A 76 -7.18 -14.67 -13.57
N ASN A 77 -6.15 -13.87 -13.32
CA ASN A 77 -5.59 -12.96 -14.31
C ASN A 77 -4.75 -13.65 -15.41
N ASN A 78 -4.69 -14.99 -15.45
CA ASN A 78 -4.06 -15.78 -16.52
C ASN A 78 -2.64 -15.29 -16.89
N GLY A 79 -1.85 -14.85 -15.91
CA GLY A 79 -0.49 -14.34 -16.11
C GLY A 79 -0.37 -12.93 -16.70
N ASN A 80 -1.47 -12.20 -16.95
CA ASN A 80 -1.43 -10.84 -17.50
C ASN A 80 -1.08 -9.78 -16.43
N HIS A 81 0.10 -9.86 -15.85
CA HIS A 81 0.50 -8.98 -14.74
C HIS A 81 0.49 -7.48 -15.09
N LYS A 82 0.60 -7.13 -16.39
CA LYS A 82 0.49 -5.75 -16.87
C LYS A 82 -0.92 -5.17 -16.65
N LEU A 83 -1.97 -5.97 -16.82
CA LEU A 83 -3.33 -5.52 -16.55
C LEU A 83 -3.55 -5.29 -15.07
N LEU A 84 -3.09 -6.21 -14.20
CA LEU A 84 -3.15 -6.01 -12.75
C LEU A 84 -2.35 -4.79 -12.30
N LEU A 85 -1.23 -4.48 -12.94
CA LEU A 85 -0.47 -3.26 -12.66
C LEU A 85 -1.26 -1.99 -13.03
N LYS A 86 -1.88 -1.95 -14.21
CA LYS A 86 -2.77 -0.83 -14.59
C LYS A 86 -3.97 -0.71 -13.65
N PHE A 87 -4.56 -1.84 -13.27
CA PHE A 87 -5.65 -1.90 -12.30
C PHE A 87 -5.20 -1.37 -10.93
N ASN A 88 -4.00 -1.72 -10.49
CA ASN A 88 -3.40 -1.24 -9.25
C ASN A 88 -3.28 0.30 -9.21
N GLU A 89 -2.82 0.92 -10.30
CA GLU A 89 -2.78 2.38 -10.41
C GLU A 89 -4.18 3.01 -10.24
N LYS A 90 -5.21 2.35 -10.77
CA LYS A 90 -6.60 2.82 -10.64
C LYS A 90 -7.14 2.67 -9.22
N LEU A 91 -6.79 1.59 -8.52
CA LEU A 91 -7.12 1.43 -7.09
C LEU A 91 -6.52 2.60 -6.30
N TRP A 92 -5.23 2.86 -6.47
CA TRP A 92 -4.56 3.95 -5.76
C TRP A 92 -5.18 5.32 -6.08
N LYS A 93 -5.57 5.54 -7.34
CA LYS A 93 -6.26 6.77 -7.77
C LYS A 93 -7.65 6.92 -7.17
N ARG A 94 -8.43 5.84 -7.05
CA ARG A 94 -9.74 5.85 -6.41
C ARG A 94 -9.62 6.07 -4.90
N HIS A 95 -8.55 5.55 -4.30
CA HIS A 95 -8.04 5.92 -2.98
C HIS A 95 -9.00 5.67 -1.79
N GLY A 96 -9.78 4.59 -1.84
CA GLY A 96 -10.39 4.06 -0.62
C GLY A 96 -9.34 3.39 0.27
N ARG A 97 -9.63 3.24 1.56
CA ARG A 97 -8.73 2.52 2.48
C ARG A 97 -8.50 1.08 2.02
N GLU A 98 -9.57 0.39 1.63
CA GLU A 98 -9.52 -0.95 1.07
C GLU A 98 -8.81 -0.99 -0.29
N ASP A 99 -8.93 0.07 -1.11
CA ASP A 99 -8.18 0.17 -2.37
C ASP A 99 -6.67 0.25 -2.13
N VAL A 100 -6.24 1.05 -1.16
CA VAL A 100 -4.83 1.19 -0.79
C VAL A 100 -4.30 -0.13 -0.24
N ALA A 101 -5.06 -0.79 0.64
CA ALA A 101 -4.69 -2.08 1.19
C ALA A 101 -4.60 -3.17 0.11
N LEU A 102 -5.60 -3.26 -0.78
CA LEU A 102 -5.57 -4.21 -1.90
C LEU A 102 -4.42 -3.88 -2.86
N SER A 103 -4.16 -2.61 -3.12
CA SER A 103 -3.05 -2.18 -3.97
C SER A 103 -1.70 -2.59 -3.40
N ALA A 104 -1.50 -2.46 -2.08
CA ALA A 104 -0.30 -2.91 -1.39
C ALA A 104 -0.07 -4.41 -1.56
N ILE A 105 -1.12 -5.23 -1.32
CA ILE A 105 -1.05 -6.68 -1.48
C ILE A 105 -0.71 -7.03 -2.94
N LEU A 106 -1.33 -6.37 -3.92
CA LEU A 106 -1.08 -6.63 -5.33
C LEU A 106 0.37 -6.28 -5.72
N ILE A 107 0.86 -5.06 -5.46
CA ILE A 107 2.26 -4.69 -5.79
C ILE A 107 3.23 -5.64 -5.09
N ALA A 108 2.98 -6.04 -3.84
CA ALA A 108 3.83 -6.98 -3.14
C ALA A 108 3.96 -8.35 -3.85
N ASN A 109 2.90 -8.82 -4.51
CA ASN A 109 2.81 -10.19 -5.03
C ASN A 109 2.87 -10.31 -6.56
N LEU A 110 2.96 -9.21 -7.32
CA LEU A 110 3.14 -9.29 -8.77
C LEU A 110 4.53 -9.83 -9.18
N ASP A 111 4.60 -10.48 -10.34
CA ASP A 111 5.88 -10.94 -10.91
C ASP A 111 6.67 -9.77 -11.53
N HIS A 112 7.34 -9.02 -10.66
CA HIS A 112 8.18 -7.90 -11.05
C HIS A 112 9.40 -8.31 -11.88
N ALA A 113 9.90 -9.54 -11.71
CA ALA A 113 11.05 -10.04 -12.46
C ALA A 113 10.69 -10.20 -13.93
N SER A 114 9.60 -10.93 -14.24
CA SER A 114 9.13 -11.12 -15.61
C SER A 114 8.67 -9.80 -16.26
N MET A 115 8.08 -8.89 -15.47
CA MET A 115 7.71 -7.56 -15.97
C MET A 115 8.88 -6.59 -16.11
N LYS A 116 10.08 -6.92 -15.61
CA LYS A 116 11.24 -6.01 -15.51
C LYS A 116 10.90 -4.69 -14.82
N THR A 117 10.16 -4.77 -13.72
CA THR A 117 9.71 -3.60 -12.94
C THR A 117 10.30 -3.64 -11.54
N ASN A 118 10.22 -2.51 -10.81
CA ASN A 118 10.63 -2.43 -9.42
C ASN A 118 9.43 -2.01 -8.55
N PRO A 119 9.03 -2.81 -7.55
CA PRO A 119 7.84 -2.55 -6.74
C PRO A 119 7.91 -1.21 -6.00
N TRP A 120 9.08 -0.84 -5.47
CA TRP A 120 9.29 0.43 -4.76
C TRP A 120 9.14 1.64 -5.69
N LYS A 121 9.64 1.53 -6.93
CA LYS A 121 9.46 2.59 -7.94
C LYS A 121 8.00 2.73 -8.35
N ILE A 122 7.29 1.62 -8.52
CA ILE A 122 5.84 1.60 -8.78
C ILE A 122 5.10 2.27 -7.63
N PHE A 123 5.30 1.80 -6.40
CA PHE A 123 4.64 2.35 -5.22
C PHE A 123 4.88 3.86 -5.09
N ARG A 124 6.14 4.31 -5.22
CA ARG A 124 6.47 5.75 -5.20
C ARG A 124 5.75 6.53 -6.31
N SER A 125 5.61 5.95 -7.50
CA SER A 125 4.94 6.59 -8.63
C SER A 125 3.42 6.75 -8.43
N CYS A 126 2.80 5.88 -7.62
CA CYS A 126 1.39 5.95 -7.28
C CYS A 126 1.07 7.08 -6.28
N LEU A 127 2.04 7.49 -5.46
CA LEU A 127 1.82 8.46 -4.38
C LEU A 127 1.25 9.79 -4.90
N ARG A 128 0.18 10.26 -4.25
CA ARG A 128 -0.41 11.60 -4.42
C ARG A 128 0.45 12.66 -3.73
N LYS A 129 0.00 13.92 -3.71
CA LYS A 129 0.74 15.02 -3.03
C LYS A 129 0.84 14.83 -1.51
N LYS A 130 -0.15 14.18 -0.92
CA LYS A 130 -0.24 13.82 0.49
C LYS A 130 -0.83 12.42 0.56
N GLU A 131 -0.36 11.62 1.51
CA GLU A 131 -0.90 10.28 1.76
C GLU A 131 -1.12 10.07 3.26
N PRO A 132 -2.13 9.26 3.62
CA PRO A 132 -2.30 8.76 4.98
C PRO A 132 -1.05 7.98 5.41
N ILE A 133 -0.55 8.24 6.63
CA ILE A 133 0.66 7.57 7.15
C ILE A 133 0.45 6.06 7.28
N ASP A 134 -0.73 5.64 7.72
CA ASP A 134 -1.11 4.23 7.81
C ASP A 134 -1.11 3.55 6.44
N GLY A 135 -1.58 4.23 5.40
CA GLY A 135 -1.48 3.74 4.02
C GLY A 135 -0.04 3.54 3.54
N LEU A 136 0.89 4.45 3.90
CA LEU A 136 2.31 4.28 3.59
C LEU A 136 2.91 3.10 4.36
N LEU A 137 2.70 3.04 5.67
CA LEU A 137 3.21 1.98 6.53
C LEU A 137 2.72 0.60 6.10
N LEU A 138 1.41 0.48 5.81
CA LEU A 138 0.81 -0.76 5.32
C LEU A 138 1.51 -1.24 4.05
N THR A 139 1.68 -0.36 3.06
CA THR A 139 2.33 -0.76 1.81
C THR A 139 3.80 -1.14 1.99
N ILE A 140 4.54 -0.42 2.84
CA ILE A 140 5.92 -0.77 3.18
C ILE A 140 5.98 -2.16 3.80
N GLU A 141 5.13 -2.44 4.79
CA GLU A 141 5.08 -3.74 5.45
C GLU A 141 4.69 -4.85 4.48
N GLU A 142 3.70 -4.65 3.61
CA GLU A 142 3.31 -5.66 2.62
C GLU A 142 4.44 -5.99 1.64
N LEU A 143 5.19 -4.97 1.18
CA LEU A 143 6.37 -5.17 0.33
C LEU A 143 7.43 -6.00 1.05
N LEU A 144 7.78 -5.65 2.30
CA LEU A 144 8.80 -6.37 3.06
C LEU A 144 8.36 -7.77 3.47
N ARG A 145 7.10 -7.93 3.89
CA ARG A 145 6.49 -9.20 4.28
C ARG A 145 6.42 -10.20 3.12
N SER A 146 6.32 -9.73 1.89
CA SER A 146 6.42 -10.57 0.68
C SER A 146 7.86 -10.93 0.28
N GLY A 147 8.85 -10.58 1.09
CA GLY A 147 10.26 -10.89 0.84
C GLY A 147 10.92 -9.97 -0.19
N ARG A 148 10.35 -8.81 -0.51
CA ARG A 148 11.03 -7.82 -1.37
C ARG A 148 12.20 -7.21 -0.62
N GLU A 149 13.33 -7.13 -1.30
CA GLU A 149 14.49 -6.42 -0.78
C GLU A 149 14.18 -4.95 -0.51
N MET A 150 14.84 -4.40 0.50
CA MET A 150 14.80 -2.98 0.80
C MET A 150 15.24 -2.15 -0.41
N PRO A 151 14.66 -0.95 -0.64
CA PRO A 151 15.17 -0.06 -1.68
C PRO A 151 16.55 0.44 -1.26
N THR A 152 17.45 0.52 -2.24
CA THR A 152 18.83 0.98 -2.05
C THR A 152 18.86 2.37 -1.42
N GLU A 153 19.93 2.69 -0.69
CA GLU A 153 20.10 4.04 -0.14
C GLU A 153 20.04 5.12 -1.21
N SER A 154 20.66 4.88 -2.38
CA SER A 154 20.60 5.81 -3.51
C SER A 154 19.15 6.13 -3.91
N LEU A 155 18.28 5.11 -3.97
CA LEU A 155 16.87 5.28 -4.28
C LEU A 155 16.14 6.08 -3.19
N ARG A 156 16.41 5.81 -1.91
CA ARG A 156 15.82 6.56 -0.79
C ARG A 156 16.31 8.02 -0.72
N LYS A 157 17.59 8.27 -1.00
CA LYS A 157 18.17 9.63 -1.11
C LYS A 157 17.56 10.42 -2.25
N MET A 158 17.21 9.76 -3.36
CA MET A 158 16.47 10.44 -4.45
C MET A 158 15.07 10.87 -4.01
N TRP A 159 14.40 10.09 -3.15
CA TRP A 159 13.07 10.42 -2.64
C TRP A 159 13.08 11.59 -1.67
N SER A 160 14.11 11.69 -0.80
CA SER A 160 14.22 12.78 0.19
C SER A 160 14.33 14.18 -0.44
N LYS A 161 14.80 14.27 -1.68
CA LYS A 161 15.02 15.54 -2.40
C LYS A 161 13.86 15.98 -3.30
N LYS A 162 12.70 15.29 -3.25
CA LYS A 162 11.57 15.51 -4.17
C LYS A 162 10.37 16.10 -3.45
N ARG A 163 9.24 15.42 -3.46
CA ARG A 163 8.01 15.87 -2.81
C ARG A 163 8.09 15.51 -1.33
N LEU A 164 7.45 16.28 -0.46
CA LEU A 164 7.40 15.99 0.98
C LEU A 164 6.93 14.55 1.28
N VAL A 165 5.92 14.06 0.55
CA VAL A 165 5.42 12.67 0.65
C VAL A 165 6.47 11.62 0.26
N ASP A 166 7.33 11.92 -0.72
CA ASP A 166 8.44 11.03 -1.11
C ASP A 166 9.49 11.02 0.02
N GLY A 167 9.72 12.18 0.66
CA GLY A 167 10.54 12.30 1.87
C GLY A 167 9.99 11.47 3.02
N HIS A 168 8.69 11.56 3.31
CA HIS A 168 8.03 10.72 4.33
C HIS A 168 8.21 9.23 4.02
N LEU A 169 8.05 8.80 2.76
CA LEU A 169 8.33 7.42 2.36
C LEU A 169 9.80 7.03 2.66
N ALA A 170 10.76 7.89 2.33
CA ALA A 170 12.18 7.63 2.60
C ALA A 170 12.46 7.43 4.10
N ILE A 171 11.86 8.25 4.95
CA ILE A 171 11.97 8.16 6.42
C ILE A 171 11.41 6.83 6.92
N LEU A 172 10.16 6.52 6.55
CA LEU A 172 9.45 5.33 7.02
C LEU A 172 10.15 4.03 6.59
N VAL A 173 10.63 3.98 5.35
CA VAL A 173 11.39 2.83 4.85
C VAL A 173 12.73 2.73 5.58
N THR A 174 13.44 3.84 5.79
CA THR A 174 14.73 3.81 6.51
C THR A 174 14.57 3.25 7.92
N TYR A 175 13.55 3.71 8.64
CA TYR A 175 13.25 3.19 9.98
C TYR A 175 12.87 1.72 9.97
N ASN A 176 12.11 1.27 8.97
CA ASN A 176 11.80 -0.15 8.80
C ASN A 176 13.04 -1.02 8.55
N GLY A 177 14.04 -0.47 7.87
CA GLY A 177 15.37 -1.08 7.73
C GLY A 177 16.07 -1.24 9.08
N MET A 178 16.08 -0.19 9.90
CA MET A 178 16.68 -0.23 11.25
C MET A 178 16.04 -1.29 12.14
N ILE A 179 14.70 -1.40 12.14
CA ILE A 179 13.98 -2.45 12.89
C ILE A 179 14.44 -3.86 12.46
N ARG A 180 14.90 -4.00 11.21
CA ARG A 180 15.39 -5.24 10.61
C ARG A 180 16.92 -5.37 10.65
N GLY A 181 17.61 -4.55 11.43
CA GLY A 181 19.06 -4.59 11.61
C GLY A 181 19.86 -4.00 10.45
N ILE A 182 19.24 -3.17 9.60
CA ILE A 182 19.90 -2.48 8.48
C ILE A 182 20.02 -1.00 8.84
N ASP A 183 21.17 -0.63 9.38
CA ASP A 183 21.44 0.76 9.75
C ASP A 183 21.70 1.65 8.52
N PRO A 184 21.15 2.88 8.49
CA PRO A 184 21.47 3.84 7.45
C PRO A 184 22.87 4.41 7.61
N SER A 185 23.51 4.76 6.50
CA SER A 185 24.75 5.55 6.51
C SER A 185 24.53 6.95 7.10
N LEU A 186 25.59 7.56 7.63
CA LEU A 186 25.54 8.96 8.12
C LEU A 186 25.12 9.96 7.03
N ASP A 187 25.49 9.70 5.77
CA ASP A 187 25.05 10.48 4.61
C ASP A 187 23.54 10.33 4.38
N MET A 188 22.99 9.12 4.56
CA MET A 188 21.55 8.89 4.50
C MET A 188 20.82 9.63 5.63
N VAL A 189 21.31 9.59 6.87
CA VAL A 189 20.74 10.33 8.00
C VAL A 189 20.71 11.84 7.70
N SER A 190 21.83 12.40 7.26
CA SER A 190 21.93 13.81 6.86
C SER A 190 20.95 14.18 5.74
N CYS A 191 20.78 13.29 4.75
CA CYS A 191 19.79 13.49 3.69
C CYS A 191 18.34 13.53 4.20
N LEU A 192 18.01 12.77 5.25
CA LEU A 192 16.67 12.74 5.82
C LEU A 192 16.40 13.93 6.74
N GLU A 193 17.40 14.40 7.50
CA GLU A 193 17.28 15.59 8.37
C GLU A 193 16.98 16.88 7.59
N ASN A 194 17.37 16.93 6.31
CA ASN A 194 17.06 18.05 5.42
C ASN A 194 15.60 18.06 4.91
N ILE A 195 14.79 17.06 5.25
CA ILE A 195 13.36 17.04 4.88
C ILE A 195 12.60 18.00 5.80
N ASN A 196 11.91 18.98 5.21
CA ASN A 196 11.09 19.93 5.96
C ASN A 196 9.80 19.28 6.49
N ILE A 197 9.89 18.67 7.68
CA ILE A 197 8.77 18.02 8.36
C ILE A 197 8.03 19.05 9.21
N PRO A 198 6.69 19.14 9.11
CA PRO A 198 5.90 20.00 9.97
C PRO A 198 6.13 19.73 11.47
N SER A 199 6.20 20.79 12.27
CA SER A 199 6.57 20.76 13.69
C SER A 199 5.46 20.27 14.64
N ASN A 200 4.24 20.05 14.15
CA ASN A 200 3.20 19.40 14.94
C ASN A 200 3.64 17.95 15.26
N ASP A 201 3.34 17.45 16.47
CA ASP A 201 3.74 16.08 16.87
C ASP A 201 3.18 15.05 15.87
N SER A 202 4.05 14.68 14.94
CA SER A 202 3.76 13.76 13.86
C SER A 202 4.54 12.47 14.11
N VAL A 203 3.95 11.33 13.71
CA VAL A 203 4.63 10.03 13.72
C VAL A 203 5.97 10.12 12.99
N ILE A 204 6.05 10.92 11.92
CA ILE A 204 7.27 11.13 11.14
C ILE A 204 8.36 11.82 11.98
N THR A 205 8.02 12.86 12.75
CA THR A 205 8.97 13.59 13.62
C THR A 205 9.55 12.67 14.69
N ARG A 206 8.72 11.81 15.30
CA ARG A 206 9.15 10.82 16.29
C ARG A 206 10.06 9.75 15.68
N ILE A 207 9.73 9.25 14.49
CA ILE A 207 10.56 8.29 13.77
C ILE A 207 11.90 8.93 13.39
N MET A 208 11.91 10.17 12.91
CA MET A 208 13.13 10.89 12.58
C MET A 208 14.05 11.07 13.78
N SER A 209 13.49 11.39 14.95
CA SER A 209 14.27 11.51 16.18
C SER A 209 15.01 10.20 16.51
N LYS A 210 14.38 9.05 16.27
CA LYS A 210 15.01 7.73 16.44
C LYS A 210 16.10 7.45 15.41
N ILE A 211 15.90 7.88 14.16
CA ILE A 211 16.92 7.73 13.10
C ILE A 211 18.15 8.59 13.42
N SER A 212 17.95 9.85 13.81
CA SER A 212 19.05 10.78 14.12
C SER A 212 19.88 10.35 15.35
N ALA A 213 19.30 9.57 16.26
CA ALA A 213 19.99 9.04 17.43
C ALA A 213 21.07 7.97 17.10
N ILE A 214 21.19 7.54 15.84
CA ILE A 214 22.26 6.63 15.38
C ILE A 214 23.63 7.34 15.28
N LYS A 215 23.65 8.69 15.33
CA LYS A 215 24.92 9.44 15.33
C LYS A 215 25.73 9.05 16.58
N PRO A 216 26.99 8.58 16.43
CA PRO A 216 27.87 8.31 17.55
C PRO A 216 28.24 9.58 18.33
#